data_AF-A0A417PSQ8-F1
#
_entry.id   AF-A0A417PSQ8-F1
#
_cell.length_a   1.000
_cell.length_b   1.000
_cell.length_c   1.000
_cell.angle_alpha   90.00
_cell.angle_beta   90.00
_cell.angle_gamma   90.00
#
_symmetry.space_group_name_H-M   'P 1'
#
loop_
_entity.id
_entity.type
_entity.pdbx_description
1 polymer ?
#
loop_
_entity_poly.entity_id
_entity_poly.type
_entity_poly.pdbx_seq_one_letter_code
_entity_poly.pdbx_strand_id
1 'polypeptide(L)'
;MELFEKLNAFAKTAADKTNELVEDTRLKTQILNDEKSIRELERKIGAYYYKKFAAGESVDEAVSEYCTAISVHNANIEEKKAALAKEAKEEAPASEDAPAEEVSEPEEDPFE
;
A
#
# COMPACT_ATOMS: atom_id res chain seq x y z
N MET A 1 20.11 -37.60 46.04
CA MET A 1 20.19 -36.14 45.77
C MET A 1 20.47 -35.82 44.30
N GLU A 2 20.90 -36.78 43.47
CA GLU A 2 21.28 -36.54 42.07
C GLU A 2 20.12 -36.13 41.12
N LEU A 3 18.90 -36.65 41.31
CA LEU A 3 17.77 -36.32 40.42
C LEU A 3 17.34 -34.85 40.54
N PHE A 4 17.43 -34.28 41.74
CA PHE A 4 17.09 -32.87 41.99
C PHE A 4 18.14 -31.93 41.41
N GLU A 5 19.43 -32.28 41.52
CA GLU A 5 20.51 -31.52 40.88
C GLU A 5 20.41 -31.56 39.35
N LYS A 6 20.06 -32.71 38.77
CA LYS A 6 19.86 -32.87 37.33
C LYS A 6 18.63 -32.09 36.82
N LEU A 7 17.56 -32.06 37.60
CA LEU A 7 16.37 -31.25 37.31
C LEU A 7 16.67 -29.75 37.39
N ASN A 8 17.44 -29.32 38.39
CA ASN A 8 17.83 -27.93 38.56
C ASN A 8 18.77 -27.46 37.44
N ALA A 9 19.71 -28.32 37.00
CA ALA A 9 20.54 -28.06 35.83
C ALA A 9 19.71 -27.95 34.54
N PHE A 10 18.74 -28.85 34.34
CA PHE A 10 17.85 -28.82 33.17
C PHE A 10 16.96 -27.57 33.16
N ALA A 11 16.40 -27.19 34.31
CA ALA A 11 15.61 -25.97 34.45
C ALA A 11 16.44 -24.71 34.16
N LYS A 12 17.69 -24.66 34.63
CA LYS A 12 18.61 -23.55 34.36
C LYS A 12 18.95 -23.43 32.88
N THR A 13 19.29 -24.54 32.21
CA THR A 13 19.55 -24.56 30.76
C THR A 13 18.31 -24.20 29.92
N ALA A 14 17.11 -24.62 30.35
CA ALA A 14 15.87 -24.27 29.68
C ALA A 14 15.53 -22.77 29.84
N ALA A 15 15.78 -22.21 31.02
CA ALA A 15 15.61 -20.77 31.27
C ALA A 15 16.59 -19.93 30.45
N ASP A 16 17.89 -20.30 30.41
CA ASP A 16 18.92 -19.59 29.65
C ASP A 16 18.62 -19.62 28.14
N LYS A 17 18.26 -20.79 27.58
CA LYS A 17 17.87 -20.92 26.17
C LYS A 17 16.59 -20.13 25.84
N THR A 18 15.62 -20.10 26.75
CA THR A 18 14.39 -19.32 26.54
C THR A 18 14.70 -17.83 26.53
N ASN A 19 15.57 -17.36 27.43
CA ASN A 19 15.98 -15.95 27.49
C ASN A 19 16.76 -15.54 26.22
N GLU A 20 17.71 -16.37 25.76
CA GLU A 20 18.45 -16.15 24.50
C GLU A 20 17.51 -16.10 23.28
N LEU A 21 16.53 -17.02 23.18
CA LEU A 21 15.55 -17.00 22.08
C LEU A 21 14.67 -15.75 22.09
N VAL A 22 14.29 -15.27 23.27
CA VAL A 22 13.49 -14.04 23.42
C VAL A 22 14.30 -12.82 22.99
N GLU A 23 15.57 -12.75 23.39
CA GLU A 23 16.47 -11.66 22.98
C GLU A 23 16.74 -11.68 21.47
N ASP A 24 16.99 -12.85 20.87
CA ASP A 24 17.18 -13.00 19.42
C ASP A 24 15.92 -12.58 18.65
N THR A 25 14.74 -13.01 19.09
CA THR A 25 13.46 -12.62 18.49
C THR A 25 13.22 -11.10 18.60
N ARG A 26 13.55 -10.51 19.76
CA ARG A 26 13.46 -9.06 19.98
C ARG A 26 14.36 -8.30 19.02
N LEU A 27 15.63 -8.70 18.91
CA LEU A 27 16.60 -8.05 18.01
C LEU A 27 16.17 -8.18 16.55
N LYS A 28 15.73 -9.37 16.10
CA LYS A 28 15.19 -9.56 14.74
C LYS A 28 14.01 -8.65 14.44
N THR A 29 13.10 -8.48 15.40
CA THR A 29 11.95 -7.57 15.25
C THR A 29 12.40 -6.11 15.14
N GLN A 30 13.38 -5.69 15.94
CA GLN A 30 13.96 -4.34 15.86
C GLN A 30 14.61 -4.10 14.50
N ILE A 31 15.42 -5.07 14.00
CA ILE A 31 16.04 -5.00 12.67
C ILE A 31 14.98 -4.84 11.58
N LEU A 32 13.91 -5.65 11.59
CA LEU A 32 12.84 -5.55 10.60
C LEU A 32 12.12 -4.19 10.63
N ASN A 33 11.94 -3.62 11.83
CA ASN A 33 11.36 -2.29 11.99
C ASN A 33 12.29 -1.18 11.48
N ASP A 34 13.59 -1.28 11.77
CA ASP A 34 14.60 -0.34 11.30
C ASP A 34 14.72 -0.39 9.78
N GLU A 35 14.79 -1.59 9.19
CA GLU A 35 14.80 -1.77 7.73
C GLU A 35 13.54 -1.20 7.06
N LYS A 36 12.36 -1.40 7.67
CA LYS A 36 11.12 -0.80 7.17
C LYS A 36 11.19 0.72 7.21
N SER A 37 11.69 1.28 8.31
CA SER A 37 11.84 2.72 8.50
C SER A 37 12.83 3.31 7.49
N ILE A 38 13.95 2.64 7.25
CA ILE A 38 14.94 3.01 6.22
C ILE A 38 14.27 3.05 4.84
N ARG A 39 13.56 2.00 4.43
CA ARG A 39 12.84 1.98 3.14
C ARG A 39 11.84 3.12 3.00
N GLU A 40 11.15 3.47 4.09
CA GLU A 40 10.20 4.59 4.08
C GLU A 40 10.92 5.94 3.93
N LEU A 41 12.05 6.14 4.63
CA LEU A 41 12.86 7.34 4.53
C LEU A 41 13.47 7.49 3.14
N GLU A 42 14.03 6.43 2.57
CA GLU A 42 14.53 6.41 1.19
C GLU A 42 13.43 6.79 0.19
N ARG A 43 12.21 6.27 0.37
CA ARG A 43 11.05 6.64 -0.45
C ARG A 43 10.72 8.14 -0.31
N LYS A 44 10.76 8.68 0.90
CA LYS A 44 10.51 10.12 1.16
C LYS A 44 11.58 10.99 0.51
N ILE A 45 12.84 10.58 0.56
CA ILE A 45 13.97 11.26 -0.11
C ILE A 45 13.74 11.27 -1.62
N GLY A 46 13.46 10.11 -2.23
CA GLY A 46 13.17 10.03 -3.66
C GLY A 46 11.98 10.89 -4.07
N ALA A 47 10.89 10.86 -3.29
CA ALA A 47 9.72 11.70 -3.54
C ALA A 47 10.02 13.20 -3.43
N TYR A 48 10.89 13.61 -2.51
CA TYR A 48 11.31 14.99 -2.37
C TYR A 48 12.08 15.49 -3.60
N TYR A 49 13.06 14.71 -4.08
CA TYR A 49 13.81 15.07 -5.28
C TYR A 49 12.96 15.04 -6.55
N TYR A 50 12.06 14.07 -6.67
CA TYR A 50 11.12 14.04 -7.79
C TYR A 50 10.23 15.27 -7.83
N LYS A 51 9.73 15.75 -6.68
CA LYS A 51 8.95 17.00 -6.59
C LYS A 51 9.75 18.21 -7.04
N LYS A 52 11.02 18.31 -6.63
CA LYS A 52 11.92 19.39 -7.07
C LYS A 52 12.14 19.36 -8.58
N PHE A 53 12.44 18.18 -9.12
CA PHE A 53 12.59 17.97 -10.56
C PHE A 53 11.31 18.37 -11.31
N ALA A 54 10.14 17.94 -10.84
CA ALA A 54 8.85 18.29 -11.44
C ALA A 54 8.51 19.78 -11.33
N ALA A 55 9.06 20.50 -10.34
CA ALA A 55 8.97 21.96 -10.23
C ALA A 55 9.96 22.71 -11.15
N GLY A 56 10.80 21.99 -11.89
CA GLY A 56 11.82 22.58 -12.77
C GLY A 56 13.09 23.02 -12.04
N GLU A 57 13.26 22.64 -10.77
CA GLU A 57 14.50 22.90 -10.03
C GLU A 57 15.63 21.99 -10.55
N SER A 58 16.87 22.50 -10.56
CA SER A 58 18.03 21.66 -10.88
C SER A 58 18.27 20.64 -9.78
N VAL A 59 18.43 19.39 -10.19
CA VAL A 59 18.86 18.27 -9.36
C VAL A 59 20.15 17.70 -9.95
N ASP A 60 20.85 16.88 -9.19
CA ASP A 60 22.03 16.15 -9.67
C ASP A 60 21.69 15.33 -10.93
N GLU A 61 22.64 15.17 -11.84
CA GLU A 61 22.46 14.46 -13.11
C GLU A 61 21.91 13.04 -12.91
N ALA A 62 22.49 12.29 -11.97
CA ALA A 62 22.03 10.92 -11.69
C ALA A 62 20.58 10.91 -11.18
N VAL A 63 20.20 11.90 -10.38
CA VAL A 63 18.83 12.05 -9.87
C VAL A 63 17.86 12.45 -10.98
N SER A 64 18.29 13.29 -11.91
CA SER A 64 17.52 13.70 -13.09
C SER A 64 17.19 12.51 -13.99
N GLU A 65 18.14 11.60 -14.23
CA GLU A 65 17.92 10.36 -14.97
C GLU A 65 16.85 9.49 -14.32
N TYR A 66 16.94 9.27 -13.01
CA TYR A 66 15.93 8.52 -12.27
C TYR A 66 14.55 9.19 -12.31
N CYS A 67 14.49 10.52 -12.17
CA CYS A 67 13.23 11.27 -12.25
C CYS A 67 12.60 11.19 -13.64
N THR A 68 13.42 11.20 -14.69
CA THR A 68 12.97 11.01 -16.08
C THR A 68 12.39 9.62 -16.26
N ALA A 69 13.07 8.58 -15.79
CA ALA A 69 12.57 7.21 -15.85
C ALA A 69 11.24 7.03 -15.08
N ILE A 70 11.13 7.63 -13.88
CA ILE A 70 9.87 7.65 -13.12
C ILE A 70 8.75 8.34 -13.91
N SER A 71 9.04 9.46 -14.58
CA SER A 71 8.07 10.20 -15.40
C SER A 71 7.54 9.36 -16.56
N VAL A 72 8.42 8.62 -17.24
CA VAL A 72 8.03 7.67 -18.31
C VAL A 72 7.11 6.58 -17.76
N HIS A 73 7.44 5.98 -16.62
CA HIS A 73 6.57 4.98 -16.00
C HIS A 73 5.21 5.54 -15.59
N ASN A 74 5.14 6.77 -15.09
CA ASN A 74 3.89 7.44 -14.76
C ASN A 74 3.01 7.64 -16.02
N ALA A 75 3.58 8.12 -17.12
CA ALA A 75 2.86 8.26 -18.38
C ALA A 75 2.29 6.92 -18.88
N ASN A 76 3.10 5.86 -18.83
CA ASN A 76 2.66 4.50 -19.20
C ASN A 76 1.54 3.97 -18.30
N ILE A 77 1.56 4.30 -17.00
CA ILE A 77 0.49 3.94 -16.06
C ILE A 77 -0.81 4.66 -16.42
N GLU A 78 -0.75 5.96 -16.70
CA GLU A 78 -1.94 6.74 -17.08
C GLU A 78 -2.54 6.27 -18.40
N GLU A 79 -1.71 5.92 -19.39
CA GLU A 79 -2.17 5.32 -20.64
C GLU A 79 -2.89 3.98 -20.41
N LYS A 80 -2.29 3.09 -19.61
CA LYS A 80 -2.90 1.78 -19.28
C LYS A 80 -4.21 1.93 -18.51
N LYS A 81 -4.28 2.87 -17.56
CA LYS A 81 -5.53 3.18 -16.85
C LYS A 81 -6.60 3.71 -17.79
N ALA A 82 -6.22 4.58 -18.73
CA ALA A 82 -7.15 5.12 -19.72
C ALA A 82 -7.68 4.03 -20.67
N ALA A 83 -6.85 3.06 -21.05
CA ALA A 83 -7.28 1.90 -21.84
C ALA A 83 -8.31 1.04 -21.06
N LEU A 84 -8.01 0.67 -19.82
CA LEU A 84 -8.94 -0.08 -18.95
C LEU A 84 -10.28 0.66 -18.76
N ALA A 85 -10.25 1.98 -18.64
CA ALA A 85 -11.46 2.79 -18.49
C ALA A 85 -12.30 2.90 -19.78
N LYS A 86 -11.68 2.77 -20.96
CA LYS A 86 -12.41 2.73 -22.25
C LYS A 86 -13.08 1.37 -22.44
N GLU A 87 -12.38 0.28 -22.18
CA GLU A 87 -12.93 -1.08 -22.25
C GLU A 87 -14.15 -1.23 -21.33
N ALA A 88 -14.06 -0.73 -20.08
CA ALA A 88 -15.19 -0.76 -19.14
C ALA A 88 -16.40 0.11 -19.58
N LYS A 89 -16.20 1.11 -20.45
CA LYS A 89 -17.28 1.93 -21.01
C LYS A 89 -17.89 1.32 -22.26
N GLU A 90 -17.14 0.54 -23.03
CA GLU A 90 -17.67 -0.23 -24.17
C GLU A 90 -18.47 -1.46 -23.71
N GLU A 91 -18.21 -2.00 -22.51
CA GLU A 91 -18.98 -3.10 -21.92
C GLU A 91 -20.28 -2.66 -21.20
N ALA A 92 -20.52 -1.36 -21.02
CA ALA A 92 -21.80 -0.86 -20.53
C ALA A 92 -22.76 -0.71 -21.72
N PRO A 93 -23.76 -1.58 -21.90
CA PRO A 93 -24.72 -1.41 -22.98
C PRO A 93 -25.51 -0.12 -22.75
N ALA A 94 -25.65 0.65 -23.82
CA ALA A 94 -26.67 1.66 -23.96
C ALA A 94 -28.03 1.08 -23.54
N SER A 95 -28.53 1.46 -22.36
CA SER A 95 -29.95 1.38 -22.05
C SER A 95 -30.58 2.72 -22.39
N GLU A 96 -30.66 3.03 -23.68
CA GLU A 96 -31.71 3.89 -24.22
C GLU A 96 -32.63 2.97 -25.02
N ASP A 97 -33.72 2.50 -24.40
CA ASP A 97 -35.05 2.57 -25.01
C ASP A 97 -36.13 2.14 -24.00
N ALA A 98 -36.90 3.12 -23.51
CA ALA A 98 -38.26 2.92 -23.04
C ALA A 98 -39.00 4.27 -23.16
N PRO A 99 -39.71 4.51 -24.28
CA PRO A 99 -40.73 5.53 -24.34
C PRO A 99 -42.05 4.89 -23.86
N ALA A 100 -42.56 5.34 -22.73
CA ALA A 100 -43.97 5.18 -22.35
C ALA A 100 -44.30 6.36 -21.43
N GLU A 101 -44.69 7.47 -22.05
CA GLU A 101 -46.07 7.98 -22.01
C GLU A 101 -46.38 8.67 -20.68
N GLU A 102 -46.38 10.01 -20.76
CA GLU A 102 -47.19 10.85 -19.91
C GLU A 102 -48.60 10.26 -19.81
N VAL A 103 -49.03 9.93 -18.59
CA VAL A 103 -50.46 9.96 -18.26
C VAL A 103 -50.61 11.00 -17.16
N SER A 104 -51.24 12.09 -17.57
CA SER A 104 -51.69 13.21 -16.76
C SER A 104 -52.70 12.74 -15.71
N GLU A 105 -52.50 13.29 -14.51
CA GLU A 105 -53.40 13.51 -13.35
C GLU A 105 -54.93 13.57 -13.64
N PRO A 106 -55.84 13.32 -12.65
CA PRO A 106 -55.77 14.00 -11.34
C PRO A 106 -56.29 13.26 -10.09
N GLU A 107 -55.95 13.88 -8.95
CA GLU A 107 -56.58 13.92 -7.63
C GLU A 107 -57.70 12.91 -7.28
N GLU A 108 -57.58 12.30 -6.10
CA GLU A 108 -58.48 12.61 -4.97
C GLU A 108 -57.97 11.91 -3.70
N ASP A 109 -57.45 12.71 -2.77
CA ASP A 109 -57.51 12.41 -1.34
C ASP A 109 -58.78 13.11 -0.83
N PRO A 110 -59.74 12.38 -0.27
CA PRO A 110 -60.05 12.70 1.12
C PRO A 110 -60.58 11.50 1.93
N PHE A 111 -59.84 11.13 2.99
CA PHE A 111 -60.32 10.42 4.20
C PHE A 111 -60.73 8.93 4.07
N GLU A 112 -59.91 8.04 4.66
CA GLU A 112 -60.31 7.14 5.78
C GLU A 112 -59.09 6.49 6.47
#